data_AF-A0A4U6R241-F1
#
_entry.id   AF-A0A4U6R241-F1
#
_cell.length_a   1.000
_cell.length_b   1.000
_cell.length_c   1.000
_cell.angle_alpha   90.00
_cell.angle_beta   90.00
_cell.angle_gamma   90.00
#
_symmetry.space_group_name_H-M   'P 1'
#
loop_
_entity.id
_entity.type
_entity.pdbx_description
1 polymer ?
#
loop_
_entity_poly.entity_id
_entity_poly.type
_entity_poly.pdbx_seq_one_letter_code
_entity_poly.pdbx_strand_id
1 'polypeptide(L)'
;MSVLPNSHEALLKNHEHLRGRLAVLGPVDISLVPILAQSGLVLTEHFGLWQQLNTIDGWTAVFGYDDAALAPAGADTVVVFLPKARAELALRLELARWLAAKDARLILVGEKKEGISGAVKQLKTVAPQAVKIDSARHCQVWQAANLEPSEAFDVRQWLEWHLVESAGIHFEVAGLPGIFSAGELDAGTTRLLDSLSEFPLKAGPVLDFACGAGVIGTWLQLCQRKQGQPETPVDGVDVQSQAVICARSTYRRANVSGVITASDGLDRVQGKYAAVVSNPPFHTGIRTDTSMTEQFLKQVAEHLEPGGELRLVANSFLPYQELIRRHVGPVKAITADKRFTVWSACRR
;
A
#
# COMPACT_ATOMS: atom_id res chain seq x y z
N MET A 1 -7.79 -25.38 -8.54
CA MET A 1 -6.57 -24.82 -7.92
C MET A 1 -6.04 -23.78 -8.89
N SER A 2 -5.97 -22.50 -8.48
CA SER A 2 -5.30 -21.48 -9.27
C SER A 2 -3.84 -21.88 -9.49
N VAL A 3 -3.31 -21.61 -10.67
CA VAL A 3 -1.89 -21.82 -10.96
C VAL A 3 -1.12 -20.75 -10.21
N LEU A 4 -0.18 -21.16 -9.36
CA LEU A 4 0.68 -20.24 -8.62
C LEU A 4 1.50 -19.37 -9.58
N PRO A 5 1.86 -18.13 -9.19
CA PRO A 5 2.79 -17.32 -9.97
C PRO A 5 4.13 -18.04 -10.19
N ASN A 6 4.78 -17.77 -11.32
CA ASN A 6 6.04 -18.43 -11.69
C ASN A 6 7.13 -18.32 -10.59
N SER A 7 7.18 -17.20 -9.87
CA SER A 7 8.13 -16.98 -8.77
C SER A 7 7.87 -17.92 -7.58
N HIS A 8 6.61 -18.26 -7.30
CA HIS A 8 6.20 -19.13 -6.21
C HIS A 8 6.49 -20.59 -6.58
N GLU A 9 6.19 -20.98 -7.82
CA GLU A 9 6.57 -22.30 -8.34
C GLU A 9 8.11 -22.48 -8.38
N ALA A 10 8.85 -21.43 -8.74
CA ALA A 10 10.31 -21.45 -8.73
C ALA A 10 10.86 -21.65 -7.32
N LEU A 11 10.26 -21.02 -6.29
CA LEU A 11 10.62 -21.27 -4.90
C LEU A 11 10.32 -22.73 -4.49
N LEU A 12 9.12 -23.23 -4.79
CA LEU A 12 8.71 -24.60 -4.46
C LEU A 12 9.59 -25.67 -5.11
N LYS A 13 10.03 -25.44 -6.36
CA LYS A 13 10.99 -26.32 -7.04
C LYS A 13 12.32 -26.40 -6.28
N ASN A 14 12.69 -25.34 -5.56
CA ASN A 14 13.93 -25.22 -4.79
C ASN A 14 13.69 -25.36 -3.28
N HIS A 15 12.62 -26.05 -2.85
CA HIS A 15 12.25 -26.20 -1.43
C HIS A 15 13.32 -26.88 -0.57
N GLU A 16 14.21 -27.68 -1.16
CA GLU A 16 15.38 -28.27 -0.48
C GLU A 16 16.34 -27.21 0.10
N HIS A 17 16.26 -25.98 -0.39
CA HIS A 17 16.99 -24.83 0.13
C HIS A 17 16.27 -24.11 1.29
N LEU A 18 15.06 -24.50 1.63
CA LEU A 18 14.33 -23.98 2.79
C LEU A 18 14.63 -24.83 4.01
N ARG A 19 15.08 -24.20 5.10
CA ARG A 19 15.41 -24.91 6.35
C ARG A 19 15.00 -24.09 7.56
N GLY A 20 14.67 -24.81 8.64
CA GLY A 20 14.33 -24.23 9.93
C GLY A 20 13.12 -23.31 9.86
N ARG A 21 13.12 -22.27 10.70
CA ARG A 21 12.09 -21.23 10.73
C ARG A 21 12.24 -20.29 9.53
N LEU A 22 11.13 -20.03 8.84
CA LEU A 22 11.10 -19.16 7.67
C LEU A 22 10.64 -17.75 8.01
N ALA A 23 11.21 -16.75 7.35
CA ALA A 23 10.59 -15.45 7.17
C ALA A 23 10.34 -15.23 5.68
N VAL A 24 9.07 -15.22 5.26
CA VAL A 24 8.68 -15.03 3.86
C VAL A 24 8.20 -13.60 3.66
N LEU A 25 8.96 -12.80 2.92
CA LEU A 25 8.74 -11.37 2.76
C LEU A 25 8.16 -11.05 1.38
N GLY A 26 6.94 -10.51 1.37
CA GLY A 26 6.26 -9.97 0.19
C GLY A 26 5.81 -10.99 -0.87
N PRO A 27 5.30 -12.20 -0.53
CA PRO A 27 4.72 -13.09 -1.53
C PRO A 27 3.51 -12.42 -2.20
N VAL A 28 3.40 -12.52 -3.52
CA VAL A 28 2.26 -11.97 -4.26
C VAL A 28 1.03 -12.89 -4.22
N ASP A 29 1.22 -14.17 -3.87
CA ASP A 29 0.14 -15.14 -3.70
C ASP A 29 0.38 -15.98 -2.43
N ILE A 30 -0.47 -15.77 -1.43
CA ILE A 30 -0.35 -16.42 -0.11
C ILE A 30 -0.79 -17.89 -0.11
N SER A 31 -1.40 -18.40 -1.20
CA SER A 31 -1.74 -19.83 -1.31
C SER A 31 -0.50 -20.73 -1.34
N LEU A 32 0.70 -20.14 -1.49
CA LEU A 32 1.98 -20.80 -1.26
C LEU A 32 2.17 -21.23 0.20
N VAL A 33 1.68 -20.47 1.17
CA VAL A 33 2.03 -20.63 2.59
C VAL A 33 1.66 -22.02 3.14
N PRO A 34 0.44 -22.56 2.90
CA PRO A 34 0.08 -23.90 3.35
C PRO A 34 0.86 -25.03 2.66
N ILE A 35 1.54 -24.75 1.54
CA ILE A 35 2.32 -25.73 0.77
C ILE A 35 3.75 -25.83 1.34
N LEU A 36 4.23 -24.80 2.02
CA LEU A 36 5.54 -24.81 2.67
C LEU A 36 5.51 -25.75 3.87
N ALA A 37 6.44 -26.71 3.92
CA ALA A 37 6.53 -27.70 5.00
C ALA A 37 7.13 -27.16 6.31
N GLN A 38 7.39 -25.85 6.39
CA GLN A 38 8.03 -25.18 7.52
C GLN A 38 7.04 -24.28 8.25
N SER A 39 7.50 -23.66 9.34
CA SER A 39 6.79 -22.65 10.11
C SER A 39 7.58 -21.35 10.17
N GLY A 40 6.93 -20.27 10.57
CA GLY A 40 7.60 -19.01 10.84
C GLY A 40 6.67 -17.84 10.62
N LEU A 41 7.15 -16.80 9.93
CA LEU A 41 6.36 -15.62 9.63
C LEU A 41 6.22 -15.37 8.13
N VAL A 42 5.11 -14.74 7.77
CA VAL A 42 4.86 -14.22 6.42
C VAL A 42 4.52 -12.75 6.55
N LEU A 43 5.35 -11.91 5.95
CA LEU A 43 5.12 -10.48 5.87
C LEU A 43 4.46 -10.13 4.54
N THR A 44 3.37 -9.37 4.64
CA THR A 44 2.75 -8.70 3.49
C THR A 44 2.45 -7.26 3.84
N GLU A 45 2.60 -6.40 2.84
CA GLU A 45 2.25 -4.99 2.92
C GLU A 45 0.76 -4.73 2.67
N HIS A 46 0.00 -5.74 2.22
CA HIS A 46 -1.39 -5.61 1.82
C HIS A 46 -2.34 -6.15 2.91
N PHE A 47 -3.21 -5.29 3.44
CA PHE A 47 -4.07 -5.63 4.58
C PHE A 47 -5.01 -6.80 4.29
N GLY A 48 -5.63 -6.86 3.11
CA GLY A 48 -6.47 -7.99 2.72
C GLY A 48 -5.74 -9.35 2.68
N LEU A 49 -4.48 -9.37 2.21
CA LEU A 49 -3.65 -10.59 2.24
C LEU A 49 -3.27 -10.94 3.68
N TRP A 50 -2.97 -9.94 4.51
CA TRP A 50 -2.71 -10.17 5.93
C TRP A 50 -3.92 -10.76 6.66
N GLN A 51 -5.14 -10.30 6.37
CA GLN A 51 -6.36 -10.88 6.94
C GLN A 51 -6.52 -12.34 6.54
N GLN A 52 -6.27 -12.69 5.28
CA GLN A 52 -6.31 -14.08 4.82
C GLN A 52 -5.21 -14.93 5.45
N LEU A 53 -3.98 -14.40 5.59
CA LEU A 53 -2.88 -15.08 6.27
C LEU A 53 -3.21 -15.43 7.73
N ASN A 54 -3.94 -14.56 8.45
CA ASN A 54 -4.37 -14.84 9.83
C ASN A 54 -5.35 -16.02 9.95
N THR A 55 -5.86 -16.55 8.85
CA THR A 55 -6.68 -17.77 8.83
C THR A 55 -5.86 -19.06 8.63
N ILE A 56 -4.55 -18.93 8.41
CA ILE A 56 -3.64 -20.07 8.16
C ILE A 56 -2.91 -20.43 9.45
N ASP A 57 -3.21 -21.62 9.98
CA ASP A 57 -2.58 -22.14 11.19
C ASP A 57 -1.07 -22.38 11.04
N GLY A 58 -0.32 -22.22 12.13
CA GLY A 58 1.11 -22.53 12.20
C GLY A 58 2.05 -21.43 11.64
N TRP A 59 1.48 -20.31 11.18
CA TRP A 59 2.22 -19.17 10.66
C TRP A 59 1.85 -17.87 11.38
N THR A 60 2.86 -17.01 11.58
CA THR A 60 2.66 -15.65 12.08
C THR A 60 2.45 -14.71 10.90
N ALA A 61 1.25 -14.17 10.75
CA ALA A 61 0.96 -13.14 9.76
C ALA A 61 1.47 -11.78 10.24
N VAL A 62 2.30 -11.12 9.44
CA VAL A 62 2.91 -9.83 9.75
C VAL A 62 2.42 -8.79 8.74
N PHE A 63 1.88 -7.67 9.22
CA PHE A 63 1.41 -6.58 8.38
C PHE A 63 2.44 -5.45 8.31
N GLY A 64 3.16 -5.38 7.20
CA GLY A 64 4.13 -4.32 6.97
C GLY A 64 5.39 -4.39 7.83
N TYR A 65 6.04 -3.23 8.00
CA TYR A 65 7.40 -3.12 8.50
C TYR A 65 7.51 -2.63 9.96
N ASP A 66 6.39 -2.29 10.60
CA ASP A 66 6.31 -1.83 11.99
C ASP A 66 5.37 -2.68 12.87
N ASP A 67 5.01 -3.88 12.40
CA ASP A 67 4.18 -4.82 13.15
C ASP A 67 4.91 -5.31 14.41
N ALA A 68 4.18 -5.39 15.53
CA ALA A 68 4.72 -5.86 16.81
C ALA A 68 5.10 -7.35 16.81
N ALA A 69 4.60 -8.14 15.85
CA ALA A 69 4.98 -9.54 15.68
C ALA A 69 6.40 -9.72 15.11
N LEU A 70 7.03 -8.66 14.59
CA LEU A 70 8.40 -8.68 14.11
C LEU A 70 9.39 -8.76 15.27
N ALA A 71 10.34 -9.69 15.18
CA ALA A 71 11.41 -9.87 16.17
C ALA A 71 12.75 -10.21 15.48
N PRO A 72 13.88 -9.69 15.99
CA PRO A 72 15.19 -9.95 15.40
C PRO A 72 15.60 -11.42 15.53
N ALA A 73 16.49 -11.87 14.65
CA ALA A 73 17.10 -13.21 14.70
C ALA A 73 16.09 -14.38 14.80
N GLY A 74 14.91 -14.21 14.21
CA GLY A 74 13.80 -15.15 14.26
C GLY A 74 13.80 -16.24 13.19
N ALA A 75 14.62 -16.11 12.13
CA ALA A 75 14.52 -16.95 10.94
C ALA A 75 15.87 -17.59 10.53
N ASP A 76 15.84 -18.91 10.30
CA ASP A 76 16.96 -19.69 9.77
C ASP A 76 17.08 -19.56 8.24
N THR A 77 15.96 -19.27 7.57
CA THR A 77 15.92 -18.90 6.16
C THR A 77 14.97 -17.73 5.94
N VAL A 78 15.45 -16.66 5.32
CA VAL A 78 14.64 -15.52 4.90
C VAL A 78 14.45 -15.58 3.40
N VAL A 79 13.19 -15.61 2.95
CA VAL A 79 12.82 -15.60 1.54
C VAL A 79 12.28 -14.21 1.21
N VAL A 80 12.93 -13.53 0.26
CA VAL A 80 12.52 -12.22 -0.26
C VAL A 80 11.96 -12.42 -1.65
N PHE A 81 10.68 -12.12 -1.83
CA PHE A 81 10.12 -11.93 -3.16
C PHE A 81 10.50 -10.55 -3.68
N LEU A 82 10.96 -10.50 -4.93
CA LEU A 82 11.37 -9.28 -5.59
C LEU A 82 10.20 -8.27 -5.66
N PRO A 83 10.30 -7.09 -5.04
CA PRO A 83 9.33 -6.03 -5.26
C PRO A 83 9.56 -5.36 -6.63
N LYS A 84 8.55 -4.61 -7.10
CA LYS A 84 8.64 -3.86 -8.36
C LYS A 84 9.65 -2.70 -8.29
N ALA A 85 9.81 -2.10 -7.10
CA ALA A 85 10.64 -0.93 -6.90
C ALA A 85 12.01 -1.29 -6.31
N ARG A 86 13.06 -0.67 -6.86
CA ARG A 86 14.45 -0.88 -6.41
C ARG A 86 14.68 -0.45 -4.95
N ALA A 87 14.09 0.67 -4.53
CA ALA A 87 14.20 1.15 -3.16
C ALA A 87 13.51 0.19 -2.17
N GLU A 88 12.37 -0.38 -2.56
CA GLU A 88 11.62 -1.34 -1.75
C GLU A 88 12.40 -2.63 -1.53
N LEU A 89 13.17 -3.07 -2.53
CA LEU A 89 14.07 -4.21 -2.33
C LEU A 89 15.15 -3.91 -1.27
N ALA A 90 15.69 -2.68 -1.24
CA ALA A 90 16.67 -2.32 -0.23
C ALA A 90 16.08 -2.38 1.19
N LEU A 91 14.86 -1.87 1.36
CA LEU A 91 14.12 -1.96 2.62
C LEU A 91 13.88 -3.42 3.04
N ARG A 92 13.39 -4.27 2.12
CA ARG A 92 13.17 -5.71 2.40
C ARG A 92 14.45 -6.46 2.73
N LEU A 93 15.56 -6.14 2.07
CA LEU A 93 16.86 -6.77 2.34
C LEU A 93 17.40 -6.38 3.72
N GLU A 94 17.20 -5.13 4.15
CA GLU A 94 17.62 -4.72 5.50
C GLU A 94 16.75 -5.39 6.58
N LEU A 95 15.43 -5.46 6.36
CA LEU A 95 14.56 -6.24 7.24
C LEU A 95 14.98 -7.72 7.27
N ALA A 96 15.32 -8.30 6.11
CA ALA A 96 15.77 -9.68 6.03
C ALA A 96 17.03 -9.94 6.86
N ARG A 97 17.99 -9.01 6.87
CA ARG A 97 19.19 -9.10 7.72
C ARG A 97 18.86 -9.00 9.19
N TRP A 98 17.93 -8.14 9.58
CA TRP A 98 17.54 -8.03 10.99
C TRP A 98 16.77 -9.26 11.50
N LEU A 99 15.95 -9.88 10.65
CA LEU A 99 15.24 -11.12 10.96
C LEU A 99 16.15 -12.37 10.97
N ALA A 100 17.33 -12.29 10.34
CA ALA A 100 18.24 -13.39 10.16
C ALA A 100 18.84 -13.89 11.49
N ALA A 101 18.61 -15.16 11.81
CA ALA A 101 19.36 -15.84 12.86
C ALA A 101 20.83 -16.00 12.48
N LYS A 102 21.67 -16.41 13.44
CA LYS A 102 23.05 -16.78 13.16
C LYS A 102 23.09 -17.87 12.08
N ASP A 103 23.97 -17.72 11.09
CA ASP A 103 24.15 -18.65 9.97
C ASP A 103 22.90 -18.82 9.07
N ALA A 104 21.96 -17.86 9.15
CA ALA A 104 20.75 -17.88 8.34
C ALA A 104 21.06 -17.78 6.85
N ARG A 105 20.12 -18.29 6.06
CA ARG A 105 20.14 -18.26 4.60
C ARG A 105 19.24 -17.16 4.09
N LEU A 106 19.67 -16.44 3.06
CA LEU A 106 18.83 -15.54 2.29
C LEU A 106 18.49 -16.18 0.96
N ILE A 107 17.22 -16.17 0.57
CA ILE A 107 16.76 -16.53 -0.77
C ILE A 107 16.09 -15.30 -1.39
N LEU A 108 16.55 -14.89 -2.56
CA LEU A 108 15.87 -13.87 -3.38
C LEU A 108 15.26 -14.57 -4.60
N VAL A 109 13.95 -14.39 -4.80
CA VAL A 109 13.21 -14.97 -5.92
C VAL A 109 12.39 -13.90 -6.65
N GLY A 110 12.35 -13.98 -7.98
CA GLY A 110 11.62 -13.00 -8.79
C GLY A 110 11.75 -13.26 -10.29
N GLU A 111 10.90 -12.59 -11.07
CA GLU A 111 10.90 -12.73 -12.52
C GLU A 111 11.96 -11.86 -13.20
N LYS A 112 12.44 -12.30 -14.37
CA LYS A 112 13.32 -11.51 -15.25
C LYS A 112 12.64 -10.22 -15.71
N LYS A 113 11.34 -10.28 -16.01
CA LYS A 113 10.54 -9.11 -16.44
C LYS A 113 10.36 -8.08 -15.33
N GLU A 114 10.46 -8.51 -14.06
CA GLU A 114 10.38 -7.66 -12.87
C GLU A 114 11.76 -7.11 -12.47
N GLY A 115 12.81 -7.41 -13.26
CA GLY A 115 14.12 -6.80 -13.09
C GLY A 115 15.04 -7.53 -12.11
N ILE A 116 14.85 -8.83 -11.84
CA ILE A 116 15.72 -9.57 -10.91
C ILE A 116 17.21 -9.47 -11.27
N SER A 117 17.54 -9.37 -12.57
CA SER A 117 18.93 -9.18 -13.01
C SER A 117 19.58 -7.91 -12.42
N GLY A 118 18.81 -6.83 -12.25
CA GLY A 118 19.28 -5.59 -11.60
C GLY A 118 19.31 -5.72 -10.08
N ALA A 119 18.33 -6.42 -9.51
CA ALA A 119 18.24 -6.70 -8.07
C ALA A 119 19.45 -7.45 -7.50
N VAL A 120 20.07 -8.32 -8.30
CA VAL A 120 21.29 -9.06 -7.91
C VAL A 120 22.41 -8.13 -7.45
N LYS A 121 22.54 -6.94 -8.03
CA LYS A 121 23.55 -5.97 -7.59
C LYS A 121 23.30 -5.53 -6.14
N GLN A 122 22.04 -5.26 -5.77
CA GLN A 122 21.68 -4.89 -4.40
C GLN A 122 21.83 -6.07 -3.45
N LEU A 123 21.43 -7.28 -3.87
CA LEU A 123 21.65 -8.49 -3.10
C LEU A 123 23.14 -8.69 -2.79
N LYS A 124 24.02 -8.53 -3.77
CA LYS A 124 25.47 -8.70 -3.57
C LYS A 124 26.12 -7.60 -2.73
N THR A 125 25.49 -6.45 -2.57
CA THR A 125 25.96 -5.42 -1.62
C THR A 125 25.79 -5.89 -0.18
N VAL A 126 24.69 -6.56 0.14
CA VAL A 126 24.40 -7.05 1.50
C VAL A 126 24.85 -8.50 1.73
N ALA A 127 25.04 -9.27 0.66
CA ALA A 127 25.46 -10.66 0.69
C ALA A 127 26.38 -10.97 -0.52
N PRO A 128 27.67 -10.58 -0.46
CA PRO A 128 28.62 -10.75 -1.56
C PRO A 128 28.77 -12.20 -2.06
N GLN A 129 28.56 -13.17 -1.15
CA GLN A 129 28.59 -14.62 -1.37
C GLN A 129 27.35 -15.17 -2.09
N ALA A 130 26.40 -14.31 -2.49
CA ALA A 130 25.18 -14.75 -3.16
C ALA A 130 25.47 -15.44 -4.51
N VAL A 131 24.91 -16.63 -4.69
CA VAL A 131 25.01 -17.44 -5.90
C VAL A 131 23.62 -17.70 -6.48
N LYS A 132 23.55 -17.82 -7.80
CA LYS A 132 22.32 -18.20 -8.50
C LYS A 132 22.15 -19.72 -8.42
N ILE A 133 21.05 -20.19 -7.86
CA ILE A 133 20.77 -21.62 -7.70
C ILE A 133 19.86 -22.17 -8.82
N ASP A 134 18.94 -21.35 -9.34
CA ASP A 134 18.06 -21.75 -10.44
C ASP A 134 17.72 -20.57 -11.37
N SER A 135 17.35 -20.90 -12.61
CA SER A 135 16.85 -19.96 -13.62
C SER A 135 15.86 -20.68 -14.54
N ALA A 136 14.68 -20.99 -14.03
CA ALA A 136 13.58 -21.63 -14.78
C ALA A 136 12.33 -20.72 -14.82
N ARG A 137 11.38 -20.99 -15.73
CA ARG A 137 10.06 -20.30 -15.81
C ARG A 137 10.14 -18.77 -15.83
N HIS A 138 11.11 -18.21 -16.55
CA HIS A 138 11.40 -16.77 -16.57
C HIS A 138 11.75 -16.14 -15.21
N CYS A 139 12.02 -16.96 -14.19
CA CYS A 139 12.45 -16.55 -12.86
C CYS A 139 13.94 -16.77 -12.65
N GLN A 140 14.49 -16.14 -11.62
CA GLN A 140 15.77 -16.53 -11.03
C GLN A 140 15.57 -16.76 -9.53
N VAL A 141 16.32 -17.72 -9.00
CA VAL A 141 16.43 -17.96 -7.56
C VAL A 141 17.88 -17.79 -7.18
N TRP A 142 18.13 -16.90 -6.22
CA TRP A 142 19.46 -16.62 -5.70
C TRP A 142 19.51 -16.96 -4.22
N GLN A 143 20.66 -17.46 -3.77
CA GLN A 143 20.89 -17.85 -2.39
C GLN A 143 22.17 -17.23 -1.87
N ALA A 144 22.14 -16.69 -0.65
CA ALA A 144 23.33 -16.44 0.15
C ALA A 144 23.26 -17.29 1.44
N ALA A 145 24.35 -18.00 1.73
CA ALA A 145 24.53 -18.64 3.03
C ALA A 145 25.22 -17.67 4.00
N ASN A 146 25.00 -17.84 5.29
CA ASN A 146 25.60 -17.01 6.35
C ASN A 146 25.32 -15.52 6.10
N LEU A 147 24.04 -15.17 5.94
CA LEU A 147 23.62 -13.78 5.83
C LEU A 147 24.09 -13.04 7.09
N GLU A 148 24.80 -11.93 6.90
CA GLU A 148 25.27 -11.10 8.01
C GLU A 148 24.09 -10.36 8.64
N PRO A 149 23.76 -10.64 9.91
CA PRO A 149 22.61 -10.01 10.56
C PRO A 149 22.79 -8.50 10.71
N SER A 150 21.67 -7.79 10.79
CA SER A 150 21.66 -6.36 11.17
C SER A 150 21.28 -6.22 12.65
N GLU A 151 21.89 -5.26 13.34
CA GLU A 151 21.67 -5.04 14.79
C GLU A 151 20.29 -4.44 15.08
N ALA A 152 19.78 -3.60 14.18
CA ALA A 152 18.53 -2.89 14.36
C ALA A 152 17.81 -2.66 13.03
N PHE A 153 16.48 -2.63 13.10
CA PHE A 153 15.62 -2.23 12.00
C PHE A 153 14.57 -1.26 12.50
N ASP A 154 14.43 -0.14 11.81
CA ASP A 154 13.36 0.83 12.06
C ASP A 154 12.93 1.44 10.73
N VAL A 155 11.73 1.10 10.27
CA VAL A 155 11.16 1.63 9.02
C VAL A 155 11.09 3.16 9.01
N ARG A 156 11.00 3.82 10.17
CA ARG A 156 10.96 5.29 10.25
C ARG A 156 12.25 5.95 9.78
N GLN A 157 13.37 5.23 9.79
CA GLN A 157 14.65 5.73 9.24
C GLN A 157 14.65 5.77 7.71
N TRP A 158 13.68 5.12 7.07
CA TRP A 158 13.50 5.10 5.62
C TRP A 158 12.51 6.16 5.12
N LEU A 159 11.97 6.98 6.03
CA LEU A 159 11.07 8.06 5.66
C LEU A 159 11.82 9.16 4.92
N GLU A 160 11.40 9.43 3.70
CA GLU A 160 11.78 10.61 2.94
C GLU A 160 10.69 11.67 3.07
N TRP A 161 11.07 12.95 3.10
CA TRP A 161 10.13 14.06 3.21
C TRP A 161 10.16 14.89 1.95
N HIS A 162 8.97 15.15 1.41
CA HIS A 162 8.79 15.92 0.19
C HIS A 162 7.89 17.11 0.45
N LEU A 163 8.37 18.31 0.13
CA LEU A 163 7.54 19.50 0.15
C LEU A 163 6.58 19.46 -1.05
N VAL A 164 5.29 19.58 -0.79
CA VAL A 164 4.25 19.66 -1.81
C VAL A 164 3.51 20.99 -1.71
N GLU A 165 2.95 21.43 -2.84
CA GLU A 165 2.12 22.62 -2.93
C GLU A 165 0.88 22.33 -3.77
N SER A 166 -0.30 22.75 -3.28
CA SER A 166 -1.51 22.83 -4.09
C SER A 166 -2.43 23.92 -3.56
N ALA A 167 -3.02 24.71 -4.46
CA ALA A 167 -3.90 25.84 -4.14
C ALA A 167 -3.32 26.81 -3.09
N GLY A 168 -2.00 27.03 -3.13
CA GLY A 168 -1.28 27.89 -2.18
C GLY A 168 -1.23 27.35 -0.75
N ILE A 169 -1.41 26.04 -0.55
CA ILE A 169 -1.13 25.33 0.70
C ILE A 169 0.17 24.56 0.52
N HIS A 170 1.14 24.79 1.40
CA HIS A 170 2.43 24.09 1.40
C HIS A 170 2.54 23.20 2.65
N PHE A 171 2.99 21.96 2.47
CA PHE A 171 3.23 21.03 3.57
C PHE A 171 4.18 19.92 3.16
N GLU A 172 4.77 19.25 4.15
CA GLU A 172 5.68 18.12 3.91
C GLU A 172 4.92 16.80 4.00
N VAL A 173 5.15 15.93 3.02
CA VAL A 173 4.55 14.60 2.92
C VAL A 173 5.63 13.54 3.09
N ALA A 174 5.35 12.54 3.92
CA ALA A 174 6.23 11.40 4.10
C ALA A 174 6.13 10.42 2.92
N GLY A 175 7.28 9.90 2.48
CA GLY A 175 7.42 8.83 1.50
C GLY A 175 8.17 7.64 2.10
N LEU A 176 7.80 6.43 1.68
CA LEU A 176 8.52 5.20 1.99
C LEU A 176 8.79 4.42 0.70
N PRO A 177 9.84 3.61 0.64
CA PRO A 177 10.04 2.73 -0.50
C PRO A 177 8.79 1.89 -0.84
N GLY A 178 8.31 2.01 -2.08
CA GLY A 178 7.09 1.36 -2.57
C GLY A 178 5.84 2.25 -2.57
N ILE A 179 5.83 3.38 -1.84
CA ILE A 179 4.71 4.32 -1.77
C ILE A 179 5.19 5.77 -1.96
N PHE A 180 4.48 6.53 -2.80
CA PHE A 180 4.75 7.95 -3.05
C PHE A 180 6.19 8.21 -3.51
N SER A 181 6.44 8.03 -4.82
CA SER A 181 7.75 8.27 -5.40
C SER A 181 7.78 9.61 -6.13
N ALA A 182 8.89 10.34 -5.96
CA ALA A 182 9.34 11.48 -6.76
C ALA A 182 8.83 12.89 -6.40
N GLY A 183 8.32 13.10 -5.18
CA GLY A 183 8.13 14.45 -4.63
C GLY A 183 7.14 15.38 -5.35
N GLU A 184 6.41 14.86 -6.33
CA GLU A 184 5.35 15.58 -7.03
C GLU A 184 3.98 15.00 -6.66
N LEU A 185 2.98 15.86 -6.54
CA LEU A 185 1.60 15.44 -6.39
C LEU A 185 1.13 14.75 -7.67
N ASP A 186 0.48 13.59 -7.51
CA ASP A 186 -0.21 12.93 -8.63
C ASP A 186 -1.19 13.92 -9.30
N ALA A 187 -1.21 13.92 -10.63
CA ALA A 187 -2.01 14.88 -11.40
C ALA A 187 -3.52 14.78 -11.10
N GLY A 188 -4.03 13.57 -10.82
CA GLY A 188 -5.40 13.39 -10.38
C GLY A 188 -5.64 14.02 -9.00
N THR A 189 -4.73 13.78 -8.05
CA THR A 189 -4.77 14.42 -6.72
C THR A 189 -4.77 15.94 -6.84
N THR A 190 -3.86 16.53 -7.61
CA THR A 190 -3.82 17.99 -7.82
C THR A 190 -5.15 18.53 -8.34
N ARG A 191 -5.76 17.87 -9.34
CA ARG A 191 -7.07 18.25 -9.86
C ARG A 191 -8.18 18.17 -8.81
N LEU A 192 -8.15 17.14 -7.96
CA LEU A 192 -9.09 16.99 -6.86
C LEU A 192 -8.94 18.15 -5.86
N LEU A 193 -7.72 18.47 -5.43
CA LEU A 193 -7.44 19.56 -4.48
C LEU A 193 -7.85 20.93 -5.05
N ASP A 194 -7.54 21.21 -6.32
CA ASP A 194 -7.99 22.43 -6.99
C ASP A 194 -9.53 22.55 -6.95
N SER A 195 -10.23 21.45 -7.25
CA SER A 195 -11.70 21.41 -7.20
C SER A 195 -12.28 21.59 -5.80
N LEU A 196 -11.57 21.12 -4.77
CA LEU A 196 -11.98 21.26 -3.36
C LEU A 196 -11.72 22.70 -2.88
N SER A 197 -10.72 23.38 -3.45
CA SER A 197 -10.47 24.80 -3.17
C SER A 197 -11.54 25.70 -3.77
N GLU A 198 -12.02 25.39 -4.97
CA GLU A 198 -13.07 26.17 -5.65
C GLU A 198 -14.47 25.80 -5.16
N PHE A 199 -14.71 24.51 -4.89
CA PHE A 199 -15.99 23.97 -4.43
C PHE A 199 -15.79 23.16 -3.14
N PRO A 200 -15.72 23.85 -1.98
CA PRO A 200 -15.51 23.22 -0.68
C PRO A 200 -16.57 22.17 -0.34
N LEU A 201 -16.16 21.19 0.48
CA LEU A 201 -17.07 20.20 1.05
C LEU A 201 -18.01 20.87 2.06
N LYS A 202 -19.15 20.22 2.31
CA LYS A 202 -19.99 20.57 3.47
C LYS A 202 -19.23 20.29 4.77
N ALA A 203 -19.54 21.08 5.80
CA ALA A 203 -19.01 20.84 7.13
C ALA A 203 -19.49 19.49 7.69
N GLY A 204 -18.61 18.79 8.41
CA GLY A 204 -18.87 17.49 9.01
C GLY A 204 -17.70 16.51 8.84
N PRO A 205 -17.80 15.30 9.42
CA PRO A 205 -16.72 14.31 9.38
C PRO A 205 -16.40 13.89 7.95
N VAL A 206 -15.10 13.78 7.63
CA VAL A 206 -14.60 13.41 6.30
C VAL A 206 -13.77 12.14 6.37
N LEU A 207 -13.93 11.26 5.38
CA LEU A 207 -13.10 10.08 5.17
C LEU A 207 -12.30 10.23 3.86
N ASP A 208 -10.98 10.04 3.94
CA ASP A 208 -10.06 9.92 2.81
C ASP A 208 -9.83 8.44 2.50
N PHE A 209 -10.48 7.93 1.45
CA PHE A 209 -10.37 6.54 1.02
C PHE A 209 -9.19 6.36 0.04
N ALA A 210 -8.40 5.31 0.28
CA ALA A 210 -7.10 5.12 -0.37
C ALA A 210 -6.21 6.35 -0.13
N CYS A 211 -6.05 6.71 1.15
CA CYS A 211 -5.45 7.98 1.57
C CYS A 211 -3.97 8.12 1.19
N GLY A 212 -3.29 7.03 0.81
CA GLY A 212 -1.88 7.04 0.44
C GLY A 212 -1.03 7.63 1.57
N ALA A 213 -0.21 8.62 1.25
CA ALA A 213 0.61 9.34 2.23
C ALA A 213 -0.14 10.43 3.04
N GLY A 214 -1.48 10.45 2.97
CA GLY A 214 -2.34 11.37 3.73
C GLY A 214 -2.44 12.78 3.14
N VAL A 215 -2.22 12.92 1.83
CA VAL A 215 -2.15 14.22 1.14
C VAL A 215 -3.49 14.96 1.21
N ILE A 216 -4.59 14.31 0.83
CA ILE A 216 -5.89 14.96 0.69
C ILE A 216 -6.40 15.41 2.06
N GLY A 217 -6.41 14.51 3.05
CA GLY A 217 -6.85 14.87 4.40
C GLY A 217 -5.97 15.90 5.11
N THR A 218 -4.65 15.92 4.86
CA THR A 218 -3.76 16.98 5.38
C THR A 218 -4.07 18.33 4.72
N TRP A 219 -4.18 18.34 3.39
CA TRP A 219 -4.50 19.55 2.64
C TRP A 219 -5.85 20.16 3.06
N LEU A 220 -6.88 19.33 3.25
CA LEU A 220 -8.22 19.79 3.67
C LEU A 220 -8.16 20.57 4.98
N GLN A 221 -7.50 20.02 6.00
CA GLN A 221 -7.39 20.66 7.32
C GLN A 221 -6.55 21.94 7.28
N LEU A 222 -5.43 21.94 6.54
CA LEU A 222 -4.61 23.14 6.37
C LEU A 222 -5.34 24.23 5.57
N CYS A 223 -6.15 23.84 4.58
CA CYS A 223 -6.99 24.75 3.81
C CYS A 223 -8.07 25.38 4.71
N GLN A 224 -8.78 24.58 5.52
CA GLN A 224 -9.73 25.07 6.52
C GLN A 224 -9.08 26.07 7.49
N ARG A 225 -7.91 25.72 8.04
CA ARG A 225 -7.11 26.58 8.92
C ARG A 225 -6.76 27.91 8.25
N LYS A 226 -6.28 27.89 7.00
CA LYS A 226 -5.96 29.10 6.22
C LYS A 226 -7.20 29.97 5.97
N GLN A 227 -8.37 29.36 5.81
CA GLN A 227 -9.64 30.05 5.59
C GLN A 227 -10.31 30.53 6.90
N GLY A 228 -9.70 30.28 8.08
CA GLY A 228 -10.29 30.61 9.38
C GLY A 228 -11.52 29.76 9.73
N GLN A 229 -11.68 28.61 9.10
CA GLN A 229 -12.75 27.66 9.38
C GLN A 229 -12.35 26.69 10.50
N PRO A 230 -13.31 26.15 11.27
CA PRO A 230 -13.03 25.08 12.22
C PRO A 230 -12.39 23.87 11.52
N GLU A 231 -11.21 23.46 12.02
CA GLU A 231 -10.54 22.25 11.54
C GLU A 231 -11.38 21.03 11.89
N THR A 232 -11.77 20.27 10.87
CA THR A 232 -12.50 19.01 11.06
C THR A 232 -11.53 17.86 10.91
N PRO A 233 -11.47 16.90 11.86
CA PRO A 233 -10.66 15.71 11.69
C PRO A 233 -11.03 14.96 10.40
N VAL A 234 -10.01 14.50 9.69
CA VAL A 234 -10.19 13.69 8.47
C VAL A 234 -9.64 12.31 8.73
N ASP A 235 -10.51 11.31 8.78
CA ASP A 235 -10.09 9.92 8.90
C ASP A 235 -9.53 9.44 7.56
N GLY A 236 -8.59 8.50 7.59
CA GLY A 236 -7.97 7.96 6.39
C GLY A 236 -7.93 6.43 6.43
N VAL A 237 -8.18 5.81 5.28
CA VAL A 237 -7.99 4.36 5.13
C VAL A 237 -7.15 4.03 3.92
N ASP A 238 -6.27 3.06 4.09
CA ASP A 238 -5.48 2.50 3.00
C ASP A 238 -5.22 1.00 3.22
N VAL A 239 -5.05 0.28 2.14
CA VAL A 239 -4.75 -1.16 2.17
C VAL A 239 -3.26 -1.44 2.35
N GLN A 240 -2.40 -0.48 2.01
CA GLN A 240 -0.94 -0.62 2.05
C GLN A 240 -0.36 -0.15 3.39
N SER A 241 0.47 -1.00 4.00
CA SER A 241 1.12 -0.70 5.28
C SER A 241 1.98 0.57 5.23
N GLN A 242 2.80 0.73 4.18
CA GLN A 242 3.64 1.92 4.02
C GLN A 242 2.81 3.19 3.84
N ALA A 243 1.65 3.13 3.16
CA ALA A 243 0.75 4.26 3.04
C ALA A 243 0.23 4.70 4.41
N VAL A 244 -0.23 3.75 5.23
CA VAL A 244 -0.67 4.02 6.61
C VAL A 244 0.44 4.64 7.46
N ILE A 245 1.68 4.14 7.37
CA ILE A 245 2.84 4.70 8.09
C ILE A 245 3.13 6.14 7.61
N CYS A 246 3.13 6.37 6.30
CA CYS A 246 3.34 7.69 5.71
C CYS A 246 2.25 8.67 6.12
N ALA A 247 0.97 8.33 5.97
CA ALA A 247 -0.16 9.18 6.35
C ALA A 247 -0.10 9.58 7.83
N ARG A 248 0.15 8.63 8.75
CA ARG A 248 0.32 8.93 10.18
C ARG A 248 1.48 9.89 10.43
N SER A 249 2.58 9.71 9.70
CA SER A 249 3.77 10.57 9.82
C SER A 249 3.48 11.99 9.30
N THR A 250 2.88 12.11 8.12
CA THR A 250 2.42 13.37 7.52
C THR A 250 1.47 14.11 8.46
N TYR A 251 0.46 13.43 9.01
CA TYR A 251 -0.51 14.04 9.92
C TYR A 251 0.17 14.61 11.17
N ARG A 252 1.07 13.82 11.77
CA ARG A 252 1.85 14.26 12.94
C ARG A 252 2.70 15.49 12.62
N ARG A 253 3.37 15.52 11.46
CA ARG A 253 4.26 16.63 11.09
C ARG A 253 3.49 17.91 10.74
N ALA A 254 2.35 17.79 10.07
CA ALA A 254 1.49 18.92 9.73
C ALA A 254 0.62 19.41 10.90
N ASN A 255 0.65 18.70 12.04
CA ASN A 255 -0.19 18.95 13.21
C ASN A 255 -1.68 19.01 12.82
N VAL A 256 -2.13 17.97 12.13
CA VAL A 256 -3.53 17.75 11.73
C VAL A 256 -4.07 16.47 12.38
N SER A 257 -5.39 16.30 12.41
CA SER A 257 -6.07 15.28 13.20
C SER A 257 -6.89 14.32 12.34
N GLY A 258 -7.05 13.09 12.84
CA GLY A 258 -7.80 12.04 12.16
C GLY A 258 -7.26 10.64 12.48
N VAL A 259 -8.09 9.62 12.32
CA VAL A 259 -7.70 8.23 12.53
C VAL A 259 -7.29 7.61 11.20
N ILE A 260 -6.02 7.21 11.10
CA ILE A 260 -5.50 6.47 9.93
C ILE A 260 -5.51 4.97 10.21
N THR A 261 -6.31 4.24 9.43
CA THR A 261 -6.57 2.80 9.63
C THR A 261 -6.20 1.98 8.40
N ALA A 262 -5.54 0.85 8.60
CA ALA A 262 -5.35 -0.14 7.54
C ALA A 262 -6.67 -0.88 7.28
N SER A 263 -7.10 -0.94 6.02
CA SER A 263 -8.38 -1.55 5.63
C SER A 263 -8.33 -2.07 4.20
N ASP A 264 -8.95 -3.22 3.95
CA ASP A 264 -9.30 -3.65 2.60
C ASP A 264 -10.70 -3.11 2.28
N GLY A 265 -10.80 -2.25 1.27
CA GLY A 265 -12.00 -1.44 1.09
C GLY A 265 -12.35 -0.64 2.36
N LEU A 266 -13.64 -0.58 2.70
CA LEU A 266 -14.13 0.11 3.90
C LEU A 266 -14.43 -0.84 5.07
N ASP A 267 -13.96 -2.09 5.04
CA ASP A 267 -14.33 -3.13 6.03
C ASP A 267 -13.99 -2.77 7.48
N ARG A 268 -13.00 -1.91 7.71
CA ARG A 268 -12.58 -1.45 9.06
C ARG A 268 -13.12 -0.07 9.42
N VAL A 269 -13.82 0.59 8.50
CA VAL A 269 -14.40 1.93 8.72
C VAL A 269 -15.60 1.82 9.65
N GLN A 270 -15.70 2.71 10.61
CA GLN A 270 -16.84 2.79 11.53
C GLN A 270 -17.51 4.16 11.40
N GLY A 271 -18.82 4.20 11.59
CA GLY A 271 -19.58 5.45 11.58
C GLY A 271 -20.00 5.92 10.18
N LYS A 272 -20.48 7.16 10.14
CA LYS A 272 -20.97 7.85 8.94
C LYS A 272 -20.20 9.15 8.75
N TYR A 273 -20.03 9.54 7.49
CA TYR A 273 -19.29 10.72 7.10
C TYR A 273 -20.16 11.68 6.30
N ALA A 274 -20.00 12.98 6.55
CA ALA A 274 -20.61 14.02 5.73
C ALA A 274 -19.99 14.05 4.33
N ALA A 275 -18.72 13.64 4.20
CA ALA A 275 -18.08 13.44 2.90
C ALA A 275 -17.09 12.27 2.89
N VAL A 276 -16.99 11.61 1.73
CA VAL A 276 -15.90 10.68 1.39
C VAL A 276 -15.14 11.27 0.20
N VAL A 277 -13.84 11.44 0.35
CA VAL A 277 -12.92 11.90 -0.70
C VAL A 277 -12.01 10.76 -1.14
N SER A 278 -11.64 10.72 -2.42
CA SER A 278 -10.70 9.69 -2.90
C SER A 278 -10.05 10.01 -4.24
N ASN A 279 -8.80 9.55 -4.37
CA ASN A 279 -8.14 9.27 -5.65
C ASN A 279 -7.79 7.77 -5.69
N PRO A 280 -8.76 6.90 -6.03
CA PRO A 280 -8.57 5.46 -5.92
C PRO A 280 -7.56 4.95 -6.97
N PRO A 281 -6.75 3.92 -6.65
CA PRO A 281 -5.79 3.36 -7.59
C PRO A 281 -6.49 2.90 -8.88
N PHE A 282 -5.94 3.26 -10.03
CA PHE A 282 -6.51 2.90 -11.32
C PHE A 282 -6.48 1.39 -11.51
N HIS A 283 -7.62 0.81 -11.89
CA HIS A 283 -7.70 -0.59 -12.31
C HIS A 283 -6.77 -0.79 -13.53
N THR A 284 -5.63 -1.45 -13.30
CA THR A 284 -4.70 -1.87 -14.36
C THR A 284 -5.08 -3.22 -14.97
N GLY A 285 -6.22 -3.78 -14.56
CA GLY A 285 -6.88 -4.92 -15.21
C GLY A 285 -7.89 -4.45 -16.25
N ILE A 286 -7.93 -5.19 -17.37
CA ILE A 286 -8.84 -5.14 -18.52
C ILE A 286 -10.17 -4.40 -18.24
N ARG A 287 -10.60 -3.56 -19.19
CA ARG A 287 -11.85 -2.74 -19.29
C ARG A 287 -13.19 -3.34 -18.78
N THR A 288 -13.21 -4.58 -18.32
CA THR A 288 -14.42 -5.38 -18.01
C THR A 288 -14.59 -5.78 -16.55
N ASP A 289 -13.60 -5.60 -15.66
CA ASP A 289 -13.81 -5.92 -14.24
C ASP A 289 -14.14 -4.67 -13.42
N THR A 290 -15.43 -4.29 -13.43
CA THR A 290 -15.97 -3.19 -12.61
C THR A 290 -16.34 -3.61 -11.20
N SER A 291 -16.19 -4.90 -10.84
CA SER A 291 -16.68 -5.46 -9.57
C SER A 291 -16.09 -4.76 -8.35
N MET A 292 -14.79 -4.48 -8.38
CA MET A 292 -14.10 -3.73 -7.31
C MET A 292 -14.63 -2.30 -7.18
N THR A 293 -14.84 -1.60 -8.29
CA THR A 293 -15.40 -0.23 -8.27
C THR A 293 -16.83 -0.22 -7.75
N GLU A 294 -17.66 -1.19 -8.17
CA GLU A 294 -19.04 -1.35 -7.71
C GLU A 294 -19.11 -1.63 -6.21
N GLN A 295 -18.28 -2.55 -5.72
CA GLN A 295 -18.18 -2.86 -4.29
C GLN A 295 -17.75 -1.63 -3.50
N PHE A 296 -16.71 -0.93 -3.96
CA PHE A 296 -16.26 0.33 -3.36
C PHE A 296 -17.39 1.36 -3.27
N LEU A 297 -18.08 1.65 -4.37
CA LEU A 297 -19.13 2.66 -4.39
C LEU A 297 -20.33 2.27 -3.50
N LYS A 298 -20.64 0.98 -3.43
CA LYS A 298 -21.67 0.46 -2.51
C LYS A 298 -21.26 0.68 -1.05
N GLN A 299 -20.02 0.33 -0.68
CA GLN A 299 -19.50 0.54 0.66
C GLN A 299 -19.45 2.04 1.02
N VAL A 300 -19.05 2.92 0.10
CA VAL A 300 -19.09 4.37 0.30
C VAL A 300 -20.50 4.85 0.59
N ALA A 301 -21.50 4.40 -0.18
CA ALA A 301 -22.90 4.77 0.07
C ALA A 301 -23.39 4.26 1.44
N GLU A 302 -22.84 3.16 1.95
CA GLU A 302 -23.09 2.66 3.30
C GLU A 302 -22.38 3.49 4.38
N HIS A 303 -21.32 4.24 4.08
CA HIS A 303 -20.62 5.09 5.05
C HIS A 303 -20.91 6.59 4.93
N LEU A 304 -21.66 7.03 3.92
CA LEU A 304 -22.12 8.42 3.84
C LEU A 304 -23.33 8.68 4.75
N GLU A 305 -23.43 9.87 5.32
CA GLU A 305 -24.66 10.39 5.93
C GLU A 305 -25.75 10.62 4.86
N PRO A 306 -27.05 10.64 5.21
CA PRO A 306 -28.08 11.11 4.28
C PRO A 306 -27.75 12.51 3.76
N GLY A 307 -27.66 12.68 2.43
CA GLY A 307 -27.23 13.94 1.81
C GLY A 307 -25.73 14.24 1.88
N GLY A 308 -24.92 13.30 2.37
CA GLY A 308 -23.46 13.35 2.36
C GLY A 308 -22.89 13.20 0.95
N GLU A 309 -21.66 13.67 0.75
CA GLU A 309 -21.02 13.81 -0.57
C GLU A 309 -19.89 12.80 -0.78
N LEU A 310 -19.90 12.09 -1.91
CA LEU A 310 -18.72 11.48 -2.48
C LEU A 310 -18.05 12.47 -3.45
N ARG A 311 -16.79 12.83 -3.19
CA ARG A 311 -15.93 13.61 -4.10
C ARG A 311 -14.74 12.76 -4.54
N LEU A 312 -14.70 12.32 -5.78
CA LEU A 312 -13.63 11.46 -6.27
C LEU A 312 -13.06 11.93 -7.60
N VAL A 313 -11.77 11.75 -7.80
CA VAL A 313 -11.11 11.92 -9.10
C VAL A 313 -10.84 10.56 -9.72
N ALA A 314 -11.11 10.41 -11.01
CA ALA A 314 -10.84 9.18 -11.75
C ALA A 314 -10.47 9.49 -13.20
N ASN A 315 -9.87 8.52 -13.89
CA ASN A 315 -9.61 8.65 -15.31
C ASN A 315 -10.91 8.81 -16.10
N SER A 316 -10.99 9.82 -16.97
CA SER A 316 -12.21 10.19 -17.71
C SER A 316 -12.77 9.09 -18.61
N PHE A 317 -11.94 8.13 -19.03
CA PHE A 317 -12.39 7.00 -19.87
C PHE A 317 -13.10 5.88 -19.10
N LEU A 318 -13.04 5.89 -17.75
CA LEU A 318 -13.66 4.87 -16.91
C LEU A 318 -15.15 5.17 -16.70
N PRO A 319 -16.02 4.15 -16.61
CA PRO A 319 -17.48 4.31 -16.56
C PRO A 319 -18.01 4.75 -15.18
N TYR A 320 -17.30 5.63 -14.46
CA TYR A 320 -17.65 6.04 -13.10
C TYR A 320 -19.03 6.70 -12.99
N GLN A 321 -19.45 7.47 -13.99
CA GLN A 321 -20.72 8.20 -13.92
C GLN A 321 -21.92 7.27 -13.66
N GLU A 322 -22.02 6.17 -14.40
CA GLU A 322 -23.14 5.25 -14.27
C GLU A 322 -23.07 4.45 -12.98
N LEU A 323 -21.87 4.00 -12.60
CA LEU A 323 -21.65 3.27 -11.36
C LEU A 323 -21.98 4.14 -10.13
N ILE A 324 -21.50 5.39 -10.10
CA ILE A 324 -21.80 6.33 -9.01
C ILE A 324 -23.30 6.60 -8.94
N ARG A 325 -23.95 6.83 -10.09
CA ARG A 325 -25.41 7.07 -10.15
C ARG A 325 -26.21 5.91 -9.57
N ARG A 326 -25.79 4.68 -9.88
CA ARG A 326 -26.44 3.45 -9.45
C ARG A 326 -26.28 3.19 -7.95
N HIS A 327 -25.08 3.40 -7.41
CA HIS A 327 -24.74 2.96 -6.05
C HIS A 327 -24.78 4.08 -5.00
N VAL A 328 -24.53 5.34 -5.37
CA VAL A 328 -24.45 6.46 -4.43
C VAL A 328 -25.65 7.41 -4.58
N GLY A 329 -25.87 7.95 -5.78
CA GLY A 329 -26.97 8.88 -6.02
C GLY A 329 -26.71 9.89 -7.15
N PRO A 330 -27.44 11.02 -7.19
CA PRO A 330 -27.26 12.04 -8.22
C PRO A 330 -25.80 12.49 -8.32
N VAL A 331 -25.24 12.43 -9.53
CA VAL A 331 -23.81 12.67 -9.81
C VAL A 331 -23.63 13.80 -10.80
N LYS A 332 -22.62 14.63 -10.56
CA LYS A 332 -22.16 15.71 -11.45
C LYS A 332 -20.64 15.65 -11.62
N ALA A 333 -20.16 16.03 -12.80
CA ALA A 333 -18.74 16.34 -12.98
C ALA A 333 -18.51 17.78 -12.50
N ILE A 334 -17.64 17.96 -11.51
CA ILE A 334 -17.21 19.29 -11.03
C ILE A 334 -16.25 19.91 -12.04
N THR A 335 -15.26 19.13 -12.44
CA THR A 335 -14.31 19.46 -13.52
C THR A 335 -14.03 18.20 -14.33
N ALA A 336 -13.73 18.38 -15.62
CA ALA A 336 -13.36 17.27 -16.50
C ALA A 336 -12.37 17.73 -17.56
N ASP A 337 -11.35 16.91 -17.82
CA ASP A 337 -10.49 17.03 -18.97
C ASP A 337 -10.31 15.66 -19.68
N LYS A 338 -9.42 15.60 -20.67
CA LYS A 338 -9.17 14.37 -21.45
C LYS A 338 -8.62 13.21 -20.60
N ARG A 339 -7.98 13.50 -19.47
CA ARG A 339 -7.32 12.53 -18.59
C ARG A 339 -8.16 12.24 -17.36
N PHE A 340 -8.62 13.26 -16.65
CA PHE A 340 -9.28 13.13 -15.35
C PHE A 340 -10.63 13.82 -15.30
N THR A 341 -11.56 13.22 -14.57
CA THR A 341 -12.83 13.84 -14.18
C THR A 341 -12.95 13.81 -12.67
N VAL A 342 -13.28 14.95 -12.07
CA VAL A 342 -13.67 15.05 -10.66
C VAL A 342 -15.17 14.94 -10.56
N TRP A 343 -15.65 13.87 -9.95
CA TRP A 343 -17.06 13.61 -9.71
C TRP A 343 -17.48 14.05 -8.31
N SER A 344 -18.69 14.58 -8.20
CA SER A 344 -19.39 14.84 -6.95
C SER A 344 -20.75 14.15 -6.99
N ALA A 345 -21.07 13.37 -5.97
CA ALA A 345 -22.37 12.71 -5.86
C ALA A 345 -22.91 12.75 -4.44
N CYS A 346 -24.21 12.97 -4.31
CA CYS A 346 -24.88 13.01 -3.00
C CYS A 346 -25.56 11.67 -2.73
N ARG A 347 -25.38 11.14 -1.52
CA ARG A 347 -26.13 9.98 -1.03
C ARG A 347 -27.62 10.32 -0.98
N ARG A 348 -28.44 9.46 -1.57
CA ARG A 348 -29.91 9.57 -1.52
C ARG A 348 -30.48 9.31 -0.14
#